data_AF-A0A819BRI2-F1
#
_entry.id   AF-A0A819BRI2-F1
#
_cell.length_a   1.000
_cell.length_b   1.000
_cell.length_c   1.000
_cell.angle_alpha   90.00
_cell.angle_beta   90.00
_cell.angle_gamma   90.00
#
_symmetry.space_group_name_H-M   'P 1'
#
loop_
_entity.id
_entity.type
_entity.pdbx_description
1 polymer ?
#
loop_
_entity_poly.entity_id
_entity_poly.type
_entity_poly.pdbx_seq_one_letter_code
_entity_poly.pdbx_strand_id
1 'polypeptide(L)'
;MLYTVVLLILLLKSPTIILSLQCYVCEGGFTLNYTVTSDTVPSFSKCQLISGGMCWITVIWDQNNHTSSILVDSINTMFDNYALKHIIMASADMTVVHQHEFPQVNHSFGYVCLSDKCNDEMSLKQILRSLIIEDKFAQELTPLLEIISPFDAHSAACYDFNNSTIDCPSTDLDTCQRCQISVDKEPPSSQQICATCPYYSEDANSISRQIMFLLDSRTQSQNIAKINCQLKACNSIDNINRVYKASKITFDFGEFFKNLSNNNL
;
A
#
# COMPACT_ATOMS: atom_id res chain seq x y z
N MET A 1 50.10 19.96 -19.06
CA MET A 1 48.84 19.63 -19.76
C MET A 1 48.52 18.14 -19.79
N LEU A 2 49.50 17.23 -19.82
CA LEU A 2 49.22 15.78 -19.83
C LEU A 2 48.58 15.27 -18.50
N TYR A 3 49.04 15.78 -17.36
CA TYR A 3 48.53 15.41 -16.03
C TYR A 3 47.06 15.78 -15.79
N THR A 4 46.61 16.93 -16.31
CA THR A 4 45.22 17.37 -16.17
C THR A 4 44.25 16.53 -17.00
N VAL A 5 44.69 16.03 -18.17
CA VAL A 5 43.88 15.13 -19.02
C VAL A 5 43.75 13.75 -18.38
N VAL A 6 44.81 13.21 -17.78
CA VAL A 6 44.78 11.91 -17.07
C VAL A 6 43.89 11.97 -15.83
N LEU A 7 43.91 13.06 -15.06
CA LEU A 7 43.04 13.25 -13.90
C LEU A 7 41.56 13.34 -14.31
N LEU A 8 41.26 14.05 -15.41
CA LEU A 8 39.89 14.14 -15.95
C LEU A 8 39.36 12.77 -16.41
N ILE A 9 40.21 11.96 -17.07
CA ILE A 9 39.83 10.61 -17.52
C ILE A 9 39.63 9.66 -16.33
N LEU A 10 40.40 9.79 -15.25
CA LEU A 10 40.22 9.01 -14.02
C LEU A 10 38.94 9.40 -13.25
N LEU A 11 38.54 10.68 -13.28
CA LEU A 11 37.28 11.17 -12.72
C LEU A 11 36.06 10.87 -13.63
N LEU A 12 36.25 10.70 -14.94
CA LEU A 12 35.22 10.23 -15.87
C LEU A 12 35.03 8.71 -15.85
N LYS A 13 36.02 7.97 -15.33
CA LYS A 13 35.97 6.51 -15.12
C LYS A 13 35.85 6.10 -13.66
N SER A 14 35.74 7.04 -12.72
CA SER A 14 35.38 6.68 -11.36
C SER A 14 34.02 5.99 -11.45
N PRO A 15 33.90 4.73 -11.03
CA PRO A 15 32.61 4.05 -11.01
C PRO A 15 31.68 5.00 -10.26
N THR A 16 30.58 5.38 -10.90
CA THR A 16 29.45 5.95 -10.19
C THR A 16 29.26 5.03 -8.99
N ILE A 17 29.54 5.55 -7.80
CA ILE A 17 29.34 4.79 -6.57
C ILE A 17 27.83 4.61 -6.50
N ILE A 18 27.36 3.50 -7.07
CA ILE A 18 26.02 3.01 -6.80
C ILE A 18 26.10 2.67 -5.32
N LEU A 19 25.65 3.60 -4.49
CA LEU A 19 25.50 3.39 -3.05
C LEU A 19 24.55 2.21 -2.90
N SER A 20 25.14 1.03 -2.72
CA SER A 20 24.41 -0.17 -2.37
C SER A 20 24.11 -0.09 -0.89
N LEU A 21 22.82 -0.10 -0.56
CA LEU A 21 22.33 -0.14 0.80
C LEU A 21 22.47 -1.55 1.34
N GLN A 22 22.70 -1.69 2.65
CA GLN A 22 22.59 -2.96 3.34
C GLN A 22 21.16 -3.14 3.83
N CYS A 23 20.45 -4.16 3.35
CA CYS A 23 19.08 -4.46 3.75
C CYS A 23 19.00 -5.82 4.44
N TYR A 24 18.12 -5.94 5.44
CA TYR A 24 17.75 -7.26 5.97
C TYR A 24 16.86 -7.99 4.97
N VAL A 25 17.08 -9.30 4.81
CA VAL A 25 16.23 -10.18 4.00
C VAL A 25 15.99 -11.47 4.79
N CYS A 26 14.72 -11.80 5.00
CA CYS A 26 14.29 -12.98 5.75
C CYS A 26 13.69 -14.00 4.78
N GLU A 27 14.39 -15.11 4.55
CA GLU A 27 13.92 -16.17 3.65
C GLU A 27 12.55 -16.71 4.10
N GLY A 28 11.57 -16.71 3.20
CA GLY A 28 10.21 -17.22 3.45
C GLY A 28 9.32 -16.32 4.33
N GLY A 29 9.83 -15.19 4.84
CA GLY A 29 9.08 -14.31 5.74
C GLY A 29 8.71 -14.96 7.08
N PHE A 30 7.83 -14.31 7.83
CA PHE A 30 7.27 -14.81 9.09
C PHE A 30 5.77 -14.99 8.95
N THR A 31 5.26 -16.17 9.29
CA THR A 31 3.81 -16.41 9.47
C THR A 31 3.53 -16.64 10.95
N LEU A 32 2.69 -15.80 11.53
CA LEU A 32 2.42 -15.74 12.95
C LEU A 32 0.94 -16.06 13.19
N ASN A 33 0.66 -16.89 14.18
CA ASN A 33 -0.71 -17.25 14.59
C ASN A 33 -1.34 -16.21 15.55
N TYR A 34 -0.84 -14.98 15.52
CA TYR A 34 -1.31 -13.85 16.32
C TYR A 34 -1.16 -12.55 15.52
N THR A 35 -1.96 -11.55 15.87
CA THR A 35 -1.83 -10.18 15.34
C THR A 35 -0.56 -9.53 15.87
N VAL A 36 0.41 -9.26 14.98
CA VAL A 36 1.66 -8.60 15.38
C VAL A 36 1.39 -7.16 15.83
N THR A 37 2.02 -6.80 16.94
CA THR A 37 2.03 -5.47 17.56
C THR A 37 3.47 -5.06 17.85
N SER A 38 3.69 -3.81 18.28
CA SER A 38 5.05 -3.33 18.58
C SER A 38 5.80 -4.13 19.67
N ASP A 39 5.07 -4.87 20.51
CA ASP A 39 5.67 -5.66 21.60
C ASP A 39 5.87 -7.13 21.20
N THR A 40 5.29 -7.57 20.08
CA THR A 40 5.24 -8.98 19.66
C THR A 40 5.95 -9.24 18.32
N VAL A 41 6.69 -8.24 17.81
CA VAL A 41 7.55 -8.38 16.63
C VAL A 41 8.56 -9.53 16.84
N PRO A 42 8.61 -10.52 15.93
CA PRO A 42 9.56 -11.63 16.03
C PRO A 42 11.00 -11.15 15.77
N SER A 43 11.98 -11.94 16.21
CA SER A 43 13.37 -11.58 15.96
C SER A 43 13.79 -11.83 14.50
N PHE A 44 14.49 -10.85 13.90
CA PHE A 44 15.14 -10.87 12.60
C PHE A 44 16.58 -11.40 12.68
N SER A 45 16.99 -12.00 13.80
CA SER A 45 18.33 -12.58 13.97
C SER A 45 18.71 -13.66 12.93
N LYS A 46 17.70 -14.27 12.29
CA LYS A 46 17.90 -15.25 11.20
C LYS A 46 17.95 -14.62 9.80
N CYS A 47 17.70 -13.32 9.70
CA CYS A 47 17.69 -12.61 8.43
C CYS A 47 19.12 -12.26 8.03
N GLN A 48 19.37 -12.26 6.72
CA GLN A 48 20.67 -11.97 6.15
C GLN A 48 20.75 -10.49 5.79
N LEU A 49 21.93 -9.91 5.91
CA LEU A 49 22.21 -8.59 5.36
C LEU A 49 22.73 -8.77 3.94
N ILE A 50 22.03 -8.16 2.98
CA ILE A 50 22.44 -8.16 1.58
C ILE A 50 22.51 -6.74 1.04
N SER A 51 23.28 -6.58 -0.03
CA SER A 51 23.33 -5.37 -0.83
C SER A 51 22.06 -5.23 -1.66
N GLY A 52 21.33 -4.11 -1.49
CA GLY A 52 20.13 -3.76 -2.24
C GLY A 52 20.10 -2.28 -2.65
N GLY A 53 19.20 -1.92 -3.57
CA GLY A 53 18.92 -0.53 -3.94
C GLY A 53 17.87 0.13 -3.05
N MET A 54 17.05 -0.68 -2.38
CA MET A 54 15.96 -0.25 -1.49
C MET A 54 15.64 -1.38 -0.51
N CYS A 55 15.32 -1.03 0.73
CA CYS A 55 14.87 -1.98 1.73
C CYS A 55 13.36 -1.85 1.93
N TRP A 56 12.68 -2.98 2.18
CA TRP A 56 11.23 -2.99 2.38
C TRP A 56 10.80 -3.95 3.49
N ILE A 57 9.69 -3.59 4.15
CA ILE A 57 8.93 -4.44 5.07
C ILE A 57 7.47 -4.43 4.60
N THR A 58 6.82 -5.58 4.61
CA THR A 58 5.37 -5.67 4.47
C THR A 58 4.80 -6.44 5.66
N VAL A 59 3.76 -5.91 6.27
CA VAL A 59 2.96 -6.60 7.28
C VAL A 59 1.55 -6.73 6.76
N ILE A 60 0.99 -7.93 6.85
CA ILE A 60 -0.41 -8.23 6.54
C ILE A 60 -1.03 -8.84 7.80
N TRP A 61 -2.15 -8.29 8.23
CA TRP A 61 -2.98 -8.82 9.31
C TRP A 61 -4.28 -9.37 8.72
N ASP A 62 -4.48 -10.68 8.88
CA ASP A 62 -5.76 -11.32 8.59
C ASP A 62 -6.68 -11.11 9.81
N GLN A 63 -7.67 -10.23 9.65
CA GLN A 63 -8.58 -9.85 10.75
C GLN A 63 -9.57 -10.97 11.09
N ASN A 64 -9.87 -11.87 10.14
CA ASN A 64 -10.75 -13.00 10.38
C ASN A 64 -10.06 -14.04 11.26
N ASN A 65 -8.81 -14.38 10.94
CA ASN A 65 -8.06 -15.44 11.60
C ASN A 65 -7.17 -14.93 12.74
N HIS A 66 -7.04 -13.61 12.91
CA HIS A 66 -6.13 -12.97 13.88
C HIS A 66 -4.68 -13.43 13.68
N THR A 67 -4.27 -13.58 12.43
CA THR A 67 -2.90 -13.99 12.06
C THR A 67 -2.15 -12.86 11.40
N SER A 68 -0.83 -12.96 11.33
CA SER A 68 0.00 -11.97 10.66
C SER A 68 1.05 -12.61 9.78
N SER A 69 1.34 -11.96 8.66
CA SER A 69 2.48 -12.28 7.82
C SER A 69 3.41 -11.07 7.75
N ILE A 70 4.71 -11.31 7.88
CA ILE A 70 5.74 -10.27 7.79
C ILE A 70 6.74 -10.68 6.71
N LEU A 71 6.89 -9.85 5.69
CA LEU A 71 7.93 -9.97 4.68
C LEU A 71 8.97 -8.87 4.93
N VAL A 72 10.24 -9.25 4.90
CA VAL A 72 11.38 -8.32 5.03
C VAL A 72 12.36 -8.70 3.94
N ASP A 73 12.58 -7.79 3.01
CA ASP A 73 13.33 -8.11 1.80
C ASP A 73 14.03 -6.84 1.26
N SER A 74 14.61 -6.90 0.06
CA SER A 74 15.24 -5.80 -0.66
C SER A 74 14.86 -5.78 -2.14
N ILE A 75 14.99 -4.61 -2.78
CA ILE A 75 14.80 -4.46 -4.23
C ILE A 75 16.13 -4.01 -4.84
N ASN A 76 16.63 -4.77 -5.83
CA ASN A 76 17.92 -4.52 -6.46
C ASN A 76 17.86 -3.48 -7.59
N THR A 77 16.70 -3.31 -8.22
CA THR A 77 16.50 -2.36 -9.32
C THR A 77 15.89 -1.06 -8.79
N MET A 78 16.63 0.04 -8.87
CA MET A 78 16.01 1.36 -8.70
C MET A 78 15.14 1.65 -9.92
N PHE A 79 13.87 2.01 -9.69
CA PHE A 79 13.03 2.57 -10.74
C PHE A 79 13.44 4.03 -10.96
N ASP A 80 13.98 4.35 -12.14
CA ASP A 80 14.60 5.65 -12.49
C ASP A 80 13.67 6.88 -12.34
N ASN A 81 12.36 6.70 -12.10
CA ASN A 81 11.36 7.78 -12.18
C ASN A 81 10.66 8.15 -10.87
N TYR A 82 10.93 7.47 -9.76
CA TYR A 82 10.41 7.93 -8.47
C TYR A 82 11.56 8.61 -7.75
N ALA A 83 11.41 9.89 -7.40
CA ALA A 83 12.27 10.49 -6.38
C ALA A 83 12.01 9.72 -5.09
N LEU A 84 12.78 8.65 -4.87
CA LEU A 84 12.50 7.66 -3.85
C LEU A 84 12.59 8.35 -2.48
N LYS A 85 11.50 8.26 -1.71
CA LYS A 85 11.37 8.80 -0.35
C LYS A 85 11.15 7.65 0.61
N HIS A 86 11.37 7.89 1.90
CA HIS A 86 10.90 6.96 2.92
C HIS A 86 9.37 7.00 2.98
N ILE A 87 8.73 5.87 2.67
CA ILE A 87 7.27 5.79 2.46
C ILE A 87 6.68 4.68 3.32
N ILE A 88 5.54 4.99 3.96
CA ILE A 88 4.64 3.98 4.50
C ILE A 88 3.34 4.03 3.70
N MET A 89 2.92 2.88 3.21
CA MET A 89 1.65 2.68 2.51
C MET A 89 0.81 1.73 3.35
N ALA A 90 -0.23 2.25 3.98
CA ALA A 90 -1.13 1.48 4.84
C ALA A 90 -2.48 1.28 4.15
N SER A 91 -3.11 0.13 4.37
CA SER A 91 -4.39 -0.21 3.78
C SER A 91 -5.29 -1.04 4.68
N ALA A 92 -6.59 -0.89 4.46
CA ALA A 92 -7.63 -1.78 4.92
C ALA A 92 -8.41 -2.27 3.70
N ASP A 93 -8.64 -3.58 3.62
CA ASP A 93 -9.22 -4.26 2.47
C ASP A 93 -10.29 -5.25 2.94
N MET A 94 -11.39 -5.32 2.21
CA MET A 94 -12.41 -6.35 2.37
C MET A 94 -12.74 -6.95 1.02
N THR A 95 -12.68 -8.27 0.89
CA THR A 95 -12.89 -8.99 -0.37
C THR A 95 -13.89 -10.13 -0.18
N VAL A 96 -14.79 -10.29 -1.15
CA VAL A 96 -15.74 -11.41 -1.24
C VAL A 96 -15.52 -12.11 -2.58
N VAL A 97 -15.10 -13.37 -2.52
CA VAL A 97 -14.85 -14.24 -3.68
C VAL A 97 -16.04 -15.19 -3.83
N HIS A 98 -16.40 -15.59 -5.05
CA HIS A 98 -17.58 -16.42 -5.33
C HIS A 98 -17.65 -17.74 -4.55
N GLN A 99 -16.51 -18.27 -4.09
CA GLN A 99 -16.39 -19.55 -3.38
C GLN A 99 -16.32 -19.42 -1.85
N HIS A 100 -16.32 -18.19 -1.31
CA HIS A 100 -16.19 -17.97 0.14
C HIS A 100 -17.51 -17.44 0.70
N GLU A 101 -18.04 -18.11 1.73
CA GLU A 101 -19.27 -17.69 2.42
C GLU A 101 -19.10 -16.39 3.22
N PHE A 102 -17.85 -16.04 3.58
CA PHE A 102 -17.54 -14.91 4.44
C PHE A 102 -16.56 -13.93 3.79
N PRO A 103 -16.74 -12.61 3.99
CA PRO A 103 -15.77 -11.61 3.56
C PRO A 103 -14.42 -11.83 4.26
N GLN A 104 -13.35 -11.77 3.48
CA GLN A 104 -11.99 -11.70 3.99
C GLN A 104 -11.63 -10.24 4.24
N VAL A 105 -11.20 -9.92 5.45
CA VAL A 105 -10.82 -8.58 5.88
C VAL A 105 -9.34 -8.59 6.25
N ASN A 106 -8.58 -7.74 5.59
CA ASN A 106 -7.15 -7.60 5.82
C ASN A 106 -6.81 -6.16 6.16
N HIS A 107 -5.88 -5.98 7.08
CA HIS A 107 -5.11 -4.74 7.17
C HIS A 107 -3.71 -5.02 6.66
N SER A 108 -3.07 -4.03 6.08
CA SER A 108 -1.65 -4.17 5.77
C SER A 108 -0.92 -2.85 5.80
N PHE A 109 0.40 -2.91 5.91
CA PHE A 109 1.24 -1.82 5.45
C PHE A 109 2.49 -2.32 4.75
N GLY A 110 2.95 -1.54 3.79
CA GLY A 110 4.28 -1.61 3.22
C GLY A 110 5.11 -0.42 3.70
N TYR A 111 6.36 -0.67 4.07
CA TYR A 111 7.35 0.35 4.38
C TYR A 111 8.53 0.21 3.42
N VAL A 112 8.92 1.32 2.84
CA VAL A 112 10.03 1.43 1.89
C VAL A 112 10.99 2.49 2.40
N CYS A 113 12.29 2.16 2.40
CA CYS A 113 13.33 3.06 2.87
C CYS A 113 14.66 2.89 2.13
N LEU A 114 15.50 3.92 2.21
CA LEU A 114 16.73 4.09 1.44
C LEU A 114 17.96 4.37 2.32
N SER A 115 17.92 3.95 3.57
CA SER A 115 19.06 4.03 4.47
C SER A 115 19.52 2.63 4.87
N ASP A 116 20.81 2.49 5.18
CA ASP A 116 21.36 1.21 5.61
C ASP A 116 20.57 0.65 6.78
N LYS A 117 20.19 -0.63 6.65
CA LYS A 117 19.57 -1.47 7.68
C LYS A 117 18.24 -0.90 8.18
N CYS A 118 17.57 -0.08 7.37
CA CYS A 118 16.34 0.60 7.77
C CYS A 118 15.12 -0.31 7.89
N ASN A 119 15.16 -1.51 7.34
CA ASN A 119 14.09 -2.50 7.44
C ASN A 119 14.31 -3.49 8.60
N ASP A 120 14.79 -3.00 9.74
CA ASP A 120 15.09 -3.81 10.92
C ASP A 120 13.91 -3.96 11.90
N GLU A 121 14.11 -4.79 12.94
CA GLU A 121 13.10 -5.02 13.98
C GLU A 121 12.67 -3.72 14.67
N MET A 122 13.63 -2.80 14.90
CA MET A 122 13.37 -1.56 15.64
C MET A 122 12.48 -0.62 14.83
N SER A 123 12.75 -0.50 13.54
CA SER A 123 11.98 0.29 12.60
C SER A 123 10.56 -0.28 12.49
N LEU A 124 10.42 -1.61 12.38
CA LEU A 124 9.10 -2.26 12.41
C LEU A 124 8.33 -1.93 13.70
N LYS A 125 8.97 -2.06 14.87
CA LYS A 125 8.34 -1.72 16.16
C LYS A 125 7.90 -0.27 16.22
N GLN A 126 8.71 0.66 15.71
CA GLN A 126 8.36 2.08 15.65
C GLN A 126 7.14 2.34 14.76
N ILE A 127 7.12 1.74 13.56
CA ILE A 127 5.98 1.85 12.64
C ILE A 127 4.70 1.35 13.32
N LEU A 128 4.77 0.18 13.97
CA LEU A 128 3.62 -0.43 14.65
C LEU A 128 3.10 0.37 15.85
N ARG A 129 3.92 1.23 16.46
CA ARG A 129 3.45 2.16 17.53
C ARG A 129 2.77 3.39 16.95
N SER A 130 3.25 3.84 15.80
CA SER A 130 2.80 5.08 15.16
C SER A 130 1.62 4.89 14.23
N LEU A 131 1.43 3.70 13.67
CA LEU A 131 0.39 3.39 12.71
C LEU A 131 -0.85 2.83 13.41
N ILE A 132 -2.00 3.43 13.10
CA ILE A 132 -3.31 2.92 13.50
C ILE A 132 -4.11 2.67 12.23
N ILE A 133 -4.65 1.45 12.12
CA ILE A 133 -5.60 1.04 11.08
C ILE A 133 -6.84 0.52 11.78
N GLU A 134 -7.98 1.18 11.55
CA GLU A 134 -9.28 0.81 12.10
C GLU A 134 -10.29 0.82 10.95
N ASP A 135 -11.21 -0.14 10.91
CA ASP A 135 -12.31 -0.14 9.96
C ASP A 135 -13.60 -0.75 10.54
N LYS A 136 -14.68 -0.55 9.79
CA LYS A 136 -16.01 -1.10 10.01
C LYS A 136 -16.59 -1.69 8.71
N PHE A 137 -15.75 -2.15 7.80
CA PHE A 137 -16.17 -2.61 6.48
C PHE A 137 -17.10 -3.80 6.60
N ALA A 138 -16.76 -4.80 7.43
CA ALA A 138 -17.59 -5.98 7.64
C ALA A 138 -18.99 -5.62 8.16
N GLN A 139 -19.10 -4.61 9.03
CA GLN A 139 -20.36 -4.21 9.67
C GLN A 139 -21.20 -3.29 8.78
N GLU A 140 -20.57 -2.36 8.05
CA GLU A 140 -21.28 -1.28 7.35
C GLU A 140 -21.35 -1.46 5.83
N LEU A 141 -20.41 -2.20 5.24
CA LEU A 141 -20.20 -2.22 3.79
C LEU A 141 -20.29 -3.60 3.14
N THR A 142 -20.34 -4.71 3.90
CA THR A 142 -20.57 -6.06 3.36
C THR A 142 -21.74 -6.14 2.37
N PRO A 143 -22.90 -5.47 2.61
CA PRO A 143 -24.00 -5.49 1.65
C PRO A 143 -23.66 -4.91 0.28
N LEU A 144 -22.56 -4.17 0.10
CA LEU A 144 -22.13 -3.66 -1.19
C LEU A 144 -21.39 -4.70 -2.05
N LEU A 145 -20.98 -5.82 -1.47
CA LEU A 145 -20.14 -6.84 -2.11
C LEU A 145 -20.91 -8.12 -2.47
N GLU A 146 -22.23 -8.06 -2.51
CA GLU A 146 -23.06 -9.18 -2.98
C GLU A 146 -22.66 -9.58 -4.41
N ILE A 147 -22.50 -10.89 -4.61
CA ILE A 147 -22.12 -11.47 -5.89
C ILE A 147 -23.37 -11.74 -6.70
N ILE A 148 -23.44 -11.16 -7.89
CA ILE A 148 -24.57 -11.31 -8.82
C ILE A 148 -24.10 -12.16 -10.00
N SER A 149 -24.77 -13.29 -10.23
CA SER A 149 -24.46 -14.20 -11.34
C SER A 149 -25.76 -14.71 -11.99
N PRO A 150 -25.97 -14.50 -13.31
CA PRO A 150 -25.11 -13.73 -14.21
C PRO A 150 -25.12 -12.23 -13.88
N PHE A 151 -23.97 -11.56 -14.04
CA PHE A 151 -23.86 -10.12 -13.91
C PHE A 151 -24.21 -9.43 -15.24
N ASP A 152 -24.98 -8.35 -15.17
CA ASP A 152 -25.30 -7.48 -16.30
C ASP A 152 -24.93 -6.03 -15.94
N ALA A 153 -23.88 -5.53 -16.57
CA ALA A 153 -23.36 -4.19 -16.31
C ALA A 153 -24.33 -3.07 -16.69
N HIS A 154 -25.17 -3.30 -17.71
CA HIS A 154 -26.19 -2.34 -18.13
C HIS A 154 -27.25 -2.19 -17.05
N SER A 155 -27.78 -3.30 -16.54
CA SER A 155 -28.76 -3.31 -15.44
C SER A 155 -28.18 -2.82 -14.11
N ALA A 156 -26.89 -3.10 -13.86
CA ALA A 156 -26.18 -2.60 -12.69
C ALA A 156 -25.91 -1.08 -12.76
N ALA A 157 -26.13 -0.44 -13.91
CA ALA A 157 -25.91 0.99 -14.11
C ALA A 157 -24.51 1.42 -13.64
N CYS A 158 -23.47 0.70 -14.10
CA CYS A 158 -22.09 1.08 -13.81
C CYS A 158 -21.86 2.53 -14.27
N TYR A 159 -21.52 3.41 -13.32
CA TYR A 159 -21.20 4.80 -13.64
C TYR A 159 -19.89 4.85 -14.45
N ASP A 160 -19.93 5.55 -15.58
CA ASP A 160 -18.75 5.91 -16.35
C ASP A 160 -18.46 7.40 -16.11
N PHE A 161 -17.41 7.67 -15.34
CA PHE A 161 -16.97 9.02 -15.05
C PHE A 161 -15.48 9.02 -14.75
N ASN A 162 -14.76 9.91 -15.42
CA ASN A 162 -13.35 10.12 -15.18
C ASN A 162 -13.02 11.62 -15.12
N ASN A 163 -12.39 12.05 -14.03
CA ASN A 163 -11.66 13.32 -13.94
C ASN A 163 -10.21 13.13 -13.46
N SER A 164 -9.75 11.87 -13.43
CA SER A 164 -8.41 11.47 -13.05
C SER A 164 -7.41 11.89 -14.12
N THR A 165 -6.20 12.24 -13.68
CA THR A 165 -5.05 12.42 -14.58
C THR A 165 -4.37 11.08 -14.89
N ILE A 166 -4.70 10.05 -14.12
CA ILE A 166 -4.26 8.66 -14.29
C ILE A 166 -5.22 7.93 -15.23
N ASP A 167 -4.67 6.98 -16.01
CA ASP A 167 -5.41 6.15 -16.94
C ASP A 167 -6.65 5.51 -16.29
N CYS A 168 -7.82 5.79 -16.87
CA CYS A 168 -9.11 5.24 -16.50
C CYS A 168 -9.68 4.60 -17.78
N PRO A 169 -9.25 3.37 -18.10
CA PRO A 169 -9.48 2.79 -19.40
C PRO A 169 -10.96 2.63 -19.70
N SER A 170 -11.28 2.69 -21.00
CA SER A 170 -12.63 2.74 -21.51
C SER A 170 -13.45 1.47 -21.23
N THR A 171 -14.74 1.71 -21.09
CA THR A 171 -15.81 0.82 -20.65
C THR A 171 -16.34 -0.01 -21.81
N ASP A 172 -16.06 -1.32 -21.84
CA ASP A 172 -16.86 -2.27 -22.61
C ASP A 172 -17.85 -2.94 -21.64
N LEU A 173 -19.10 -2.45 -21.63
CA LEU A 173 -20.14 -2.95 -20.74
C LEU A 173 -20.57 -4.39 -21.09
N ASP A 174 -20.34 -4.84 -22.33
CA ASP A 174 -20.77 -6.17 -22.77
C ASP A 174 -19.83 -7.27 -22.26
N THR A 175 -18.58 -6.93 -21.97
CA THR A 175 -17.58 -7.82 -21.36
C THR A 175 -17.34 -7.53 -19.88
N CYS A 176 -18.05 -6.54 -19.35
CA CYS A 176 -17.88 -6.06 -18.00
C CYS A 176 -18.32 -7.09 -16.95
N GLN A 177 -17.40 -7.47 -16.07
CA GLN A 177 -17.69 -8.43 -14.99
C GLN A 177 -18.15 -7.77 -13.69
N ARG A 178 -17.90 -6.46 -13.52
CA ARG A 178 -18.31 -5.64 -12.37
C ARG A 178 -18.07 -4.16 -12.59
N CYS A 179 -18.74 -3.33 -11.82
CA CYS A 179 -18.46 -1.90 -11.77
C CYS A 179 -17.25 -1.62 -10.84
N GLN A 180 -16.45 -0.60 -11.19
CA GLN A 180 -15.37 -0.09 -10.36
C GLN A 180 -15.54 1.40 -10.13
N ILE A 181 -15.18 1.87 -8.93
CA ILE A 181 -14.88 3.28 -8.67
C ILE A 181 -13.63 3.38 -7.80
N SER A 182 -12.74 4.30 -8.14
CA SER A 182 -11.58 4.69 -7.35
C SER A 182 -11.60 6.21 -7.17
N VAL A 183 -11.34 6.67 -5.97
CA VAL A 183 -11.24 8.09 -5.63
C VAL A 183 -9.98 8.32 -4.85
N ASP A 184 -9.08 9.16 -5.36
CA ASP A 184 -7.90 9.65 -4.66
C ASP A 184 -8.12 11.09 -4.18
N LYS A 185 -7.86 11.33 -2.89
CA LYS A 185 -7.86 12.65 -2.27
C LYS A 185 -6.42 13.09 -2.03
N GLU A 186 -5.89 13.86 -2.97
CA GLU A 186 -4.56 14.45 -2.86
C GLU A 186 -4.63 15.80 -2.11
N PRO A 187 -3.79 16.03 -1.09
CA PRO A 187 -3.68 17.35 -0.47
C PRO A 187 -3.16 18.39 -1.48
N PRO A 188 -3.67 19.65 -1.46
CA PRO A 188 -4.52 20.26 -0.45
C PRO A 188 -6.03 20.15 -0.69
N SER A 189 -6.52 19.69 -1.86
CA SER A 189 -7.97 19.53 -2.13
C SER A 189 -8.30 18.87 -3.48
N SER A 190 -7.31 18.36 -4.21
CA SER A 190 -7.59 17.71 -5.50
C SER A 190 -8.23 16.35 -5.26
N GLN A 191 -9.32 16.09 -5.97
CA GLN A 191 -9.98 14.79 -5.98
C GLN A 191 -9.95 14.23 -7.40
N GLN A 192 -9.29 13.09 -7.55
CA GLN A 192 -9.25 12.33 -8.79
C GLN A 192 -10.22 11.15 -8.65
N ILE A 193 -11.09 10.96 -9.64
CA ILE A 193 -12.15 9.96 -9.66
C ILE A 193 -12.01 9.20 -10.97
N CYS A 194 -12.00 7.88 -10.86
CA CYS A 194 -12.13 6.97 -11.98
C CYS A 194 -13.22 5.96 -11.65
N ALA A 195 -14.37 6.07 -12.32
CA ALA A 195 -15.45 5.11 -12.30
C ALA A 195 -15.57 4.49 -13.70
N THR A 196 -15.39 3.18 -13.79
CA THR A 196 -15.32 2.45 -15.07
C THR A 196 -15.70 0.99 -14.86
N CYS A 197 -15.65 0.20 -15.93
CA CYS A 197 -15.61 -1.23 -15.89
C CYS A 197 -14.24 -1.77 -16.36
N PRO A 198 -13.42 -2.36 -15.47
CA PRO A 198 -12.11 -2.85 -15.84
C PRO A 198 -12.19 -4.13 -16.69
N TYR A 199 -11.34 -4.20 -17.74
CA TYR A 199 -11.24 -5.35 -18.65
C TYR A 199 -10.71 -6.62 -17.97
N TYR A 200 -9.84 -6.48 -16.95
CA TYR A 200 -9.32 -7.58 -16.14
C TYR A 200 -9.75 -7.34 -14.69
N SER A 201 -10.64 -8.19 -14.18
CA SER A 201 -11.09 -8.06 -12.80
C SER A 201 -10.97 -9.42 -12.11
N GLU A 202 -10.08 -9.53 -11.11
CA GLU A 202 -9.92 -10.72 -10.24
C GLU A 202 -11.28 -11.27 -9.82
N ASP A 203 -11.65 -12.55 -9.78
CA ASP A 203 -13.06 -12.97 -9.51
C ASP A 203 -13.63 -12.66 -8.09
N ALA A 204 -13.70 -11.39 -7.70
CA ALA A 204 -14.05 -10.92 -6.38
C ALA A 204 -14.60 -9.49 -6.39
N ASN A 205 -15.61 -9.27 -5.55
CA ASN A 205 -16.01 -7.93 -5.13
C ASN A 205 -15.09 -7.48 -4.00
N SER A 206 -14.67 -6.21 -4.01
CA SER A 206 -13.77 -5.70 -2.99
C SER A 206 -13.98 -4.23 -2.66
N ILE A 207 -13.62 -3.87 -1.44
CA ILE A 207 -13.51 -2.51 -0.95
C ILE A 207 -12.10 -2.35 -0.43
N SER A 208 -11.45 -1.25 -0.78
CA SER A 208 -10.16 -0.91 -0.20
C SER A 208 -10.05 0.56 0.16
N ARG A 209 -9.23 0.81 1.16
CA ARG A 209 -8.84 2.13 1.61
C ARG A 209 -7.36 2.15 1.85
N GLN A 210 -6.65 3.06 1.18
CA GLN A 210 -5.20 3.13 1.23
C GLN A 210 -4.72 4.56 1.52
N ILE A 211 -3.75 4.70 2.40
CA ILE A 211 -3.09 5.98 2.68
C ILE A 211 -1.58 5.82 2.50
N MET A 212 -0.97 6.81 1.85
CA MET A 212 0.47 6.93 1.74
C MET A 212 0.98 8.07 2.62
N PHE A 213 1.99 7.77 3.44
CA PHE A 213 2.70 8.70 4.31
C PHE A 213 4.14 8.84 3.84
N LEU A 214 4.58 10.07 3.61
CA LEU A 214 5.96 10.42 3.33
C LEU A 214 6.66 10.77 4.64
N LEU A 215 7.63 9.97 5.05
CA LEU A 215 8.30 10.14 6.35
C LEU A 215 9.21 11.37 6.36
N ASP A 216 9.89 11.66 5.25
CA ASP A 216 10.86 12.77 5.15
C ASP A 216 10.18 14.13 5.29
N SER A 217 9.03 14.31 4.65
CA SER A 217 8.24 15.55 4.74
C SER A 217 7.20 15.54 5.87
N ARG A 218 7.00 14.39 6.53
CA ARG A 218 5.98 14.19 7.58
C ARG A 218 4.58 14.54 7.11
N THR A 219 4.24 14.12 5.90
CA THR A 219 2.97 14.44 5.25
C THR A 219 2.27 13.18 4.76
N GLN A 220 0.94 13.23 4.73
CA GLN A 220 0.15 12.33 3.90
C GLN A 220 0.27 12.79 2.44
N SER A 221 0.57 11.89 1.50
CA SER A 221 0.63 12.22 0.06
C SER A 221 -0.62 11.76 -0.70
N GLN A 222 -1.17 10.59 -0.35
CA GLN A 222 -2.29 9.99 -1.08
C GLN A 222 -3.31 9.37 -0.14
N ASN A 223 -4.55 9.29 -0.60
CA ASN A 223 -5.68 8.87 0.19
C ASN A 223 -6.74 8.31 -0.75
N ILE A 224 -6.60 7.01 -1.06
CA ILE A 224 -7.39 6.33 -2.07
C ILE A 224 -8.48 5.49 -1.42
N ALA A 225 -9.68 5.54 -1.95
CA ALA A 225 -10.75 4.58 -1.67
C ALA A 225 -11.19 3.94 -2.98
N LYS A 226 -11.37 2.62 -2.98
CA LYS A 226 -11.78 1.85 -4.16
C LYS A 226 -12.91 0.90 -3.81
N ILE A 227 -13.82 0.70 -4.76
CA ILE A 227 -14.87 -0.32 -4.71
C ILE A 227 -14.89 -1.05 -6.05
N ASN A 228 -14.94 -2.38 -6.00
CA ASN A 228 -15.24 -3.27 -7.10
C ASN A 228 -16.49 -4.07 -6.70
N CYS A 229 -17.57 -4.00 -7.47
CA CYS A 229 -18.87 -4.50 -7.02
C CYS A 229 -19.84 -4.76 -8.19
N GLN A 230 -20.84 -5.60 -7.94
CA GLN A 230 -21.82 -6.04 -8.94
C GLN A 230 -23.24 -5.53 -8.69
N LEU A 231 -23.48 -4.87 -7.56
CA LEU A 231 -24.79 -4.31 -7.25
C LEU A 231 -25.10 -3.06 -8.07
N LYS A 232 -26.39 -2.81 -8.26
CA LYS A 232 -26.85 -1.62 -8.96
C LYS A 232 -26.32 -0.33 -8.30
N ALA A 233 -25.73 0.55 -9.11
CA ALA A 233 -25.18 1.85 -8.66
C ALA A 233 -24.16 1.74 -7.52
N CYS A 234 -23.50 0.58 -7.38
CA CYS A 234 -22.58 0.33 -6.28
C CYS A 234 -21.30 1.18 -6.40
N ASN A 235 -20.87 1.51 -7.62
CA ASN A 235 -19.70 2.32 -7.91
C ASN A 235 -19.98 3.84 -7.86
N SER A 236 -20.73 4.29 -6.86
CA SER A 236 -21.12 5.70 -6.67
C SER A 236 -20.23 6.44 -5.68
N ILE A 237 -20.19 7.77 -5.79
CA ILE A 237 -19.49 8.65 -4.84
C ILE A 237 -20.04 8.53 -3.42
N ASP A 238 -21.35 8.29 -3.27
CA ASP A 238 -21.96 8.10 -1.95
C ASP A 238 -21.40 6.85 -1.24
N ASN A 239 -21.22 5.74 -1.98
CA ASN A 239 -20.60 4.55 -1.41
C ASN A 239 -19.12 4.74 -1.12
N ILE A 240 -18.39 5.48 -1.95
CA ILE A 240 -17.01 5.88 -1.63
C ILE A 240 -16.94 6.71 -0.34
N ASN A 241 -17.87 7.64 -0.14
CA ASN A 241 -17.93 8.41 1.10
C ASN A 241 -18.23 7.53 2.31
N ARG A 242 -18.95 6.42 2.15
CA ARG A 242 -19.12 5.41 3.20
C ARG A 242 -17.80 4.68 3.50
N VAL A 243 -17.00 4.32 2.47
CA VAL A 243 -15.64 3.76 2.68
C VAL A 243 -14.77 4.70 3.51
N TYR A 244 -14.77 5.99 3.19
CA TYR A 244 -14.02 7.00 3.95
C TYR A 244 -14.48 7.16 5.41
N LYS A 245 -15.77 6.97 5.69
CA LYS A 245 -16.32 7.08 7.05
C LYS A 245 -16.12 5.80 7.85
N ALA A 246 -16.16 4.66 7.18
CA ALA A 246 -16.03 3.34 7.81
C ALA A 246 -14.58 2.96 8.09
N SER A 247 -13.58 3.70 7.62
CA SER A 247 -12.17 3.41 7.88
C SER A 247 -11.39 4.63 8.35
N LYS A 248 -10.49 4.40 9.30
CA LYS A 248 -9.55 5.38 9.83
C LYS A 248 -8.14 4.79 9.79
N ILE A 249 -7.27 5.42 9.01
CA ILE A 249 -5.85 5.10 8.93
C ILE A 249 -5.10 6.37 9.31
N THR A 250 -4.29 6.31 10.36
CA THR A 250 -3.52 7.47 10.86
C THR A 250 -2.09 7.07 11.19
N PHE A 251 -1.16 8.00 11.00
CA PHE A 251 0.24 7.79 11.33
C PHE A 251 0.76 8.94 12.21
N ASP A 252 1.23 8.62 13.41
CA ASP A 252 1.85 9.58 14.33
C ASP A 252 3.36 9.71 14.05
N PHE A 253 3.70 10.74 13.28
CA PHE A 253 5.10 11.08 12.99
C PHE A 253 5.88 11.44 14.26
N GLY A 254 5.24 12.05 15.27
CA GLY A 254 5.90 12.42 16.51
C GLY A 254 6.38 11.20 17.29
N GLU A 255 5.51 10.21 17.44
CA GLU A 255 5.86 8.94 18.08
C GLU A 255 6.91 8.17 17.27
N PHE A 256 6.85 8.21 15.93
CA PHE A 256 7.81 7.52 15.06
C PHE A 256 9.24 8.05 15.26
N PHE A 257 9.40 9.38 15.29
CA PHE A 257 10.71 10.03 15.38
C PHE A 257 11.22 10.25 16.81
N LYS A 258 10.43 9.95 17.84
CA LYS A 258 10.72 10.27 19.25
C LYS A 258 12.09 9.81 19.76
N ASN A 259 12.54 8.62 19.34
CA ASN A 259 13.82 8.05 19.76
C ASN A 259 15.00 8.39 18.84
N LEU A 260 14.74 8.94 17.65
CA LEU A 260 15.80 9.42 16.75
C LEU A 260 16.32 10.79 17.18
N SER A 261 15.48 11.59 17.83
CA SER A 261 15.85 12.89 18.41
C SER A 261 16.82 12.81 19.60
N ASN A 262 16.89 11.67 20.30
CA ASN A 262 17.73 11.51 21.50
C ASN A 262 19.16 11.02 21.21
N ASN A 263 19.46 10.61 19.97
CA ASN A 263 20.77 10.08 19.58
C ASN A 263 21.62 11.07 18.74
N ASN A 264 21.18 12.33 18.64
CA ASN A 264 21.88 13.40 17.91
C ASN A 264 22.18 14.63 18.79
N LEU A 265 22.41 14.42 20.10
CA LEU A 265 22.96 15.41 21.03
C LEU A 265 24.21 14.87 21.73
#